data_AF-A0A3D2C743-F1
#
_entry.id   AF-A0A3D2C743-F1
#
_cell.length_a   1.000
_cell.length_b   1.000
_cell.length_c   1.000
_cell.angle_alpha   90.00
_cell.angle_beta   90.00
_cell.angle_gamma   90.00
#
_symmetry.space_group_name_H-M   'P 1'
#
loop_
_entity.id
_entity.type
_entity.pdbx_description
1 polymer ?
#
loop_
_entity_poly.entity_id
_entity_poly.type
_entity_poly.pdbx_seq_one_letter_code
_entity_poly.pdbx_strand_id
1 'polypeptide(L)'
;MEAPPSAGQRPSPTSSGTASSPHHQDDGDTQPIRRTHTSDPHPIAPGSPSRPPWRYGPSRRCIVQVTALGHSCVLLSFESMHTSTRTRILIDPWLSDHATGDGMGRFPRVRFDSNALAPVDAVFLSHAHSDHLDPYTLVQLWQTLSPAPTLLLPVTLAYLAPVFREYLPGSTIQLLHAHRPVAFRDLELMGFFDINLAPTNEDDVMILVVRNGSEVVLSEADANLSLEDPEFRAYISGLLTGPGVDSAVFLTTENELTGTLLTKDCRTIEDREALAEHAMDELLESVQDLYTPNDDPSDLWHCAHLLRLVHGQGLTAPHELDPRWQQILFPVRISHRVREERAAAARAGFCHQIDRLTDGAVHCITAGRVDTCTPLSGLTCLDQDDTRRFNPNLDFFPALPCAPLRADLRDRAEQHRQILALLNHQFLPYLHGSRQPPVLHLLASYGGRYAVRVHFGEVVDDTCLDYVLDYGSLGFIEAPASAEPPQETYWANDLEDFLAGHCDEFSTFCRTQFPGQEIRLQMCLAAPLLNGALVEKRVRLHFERASQGKTPAAWVLPLFSTH
;
A
#
# COMPACT_ATOMS: atom_id res chain seq x y z
N MET A 1 -7.16 -13.64 -50.83
CA MET A 1 -8.02 -14.80 -51.17
C MET A 1 -7.19 -16.02 -50.82
N GLU A 2 -7.78 -16.93 -50.04
CA GLU A 2 -7.18 -18.08 -49.33
C GLU A 2 -6.48 -17.77 -47.99
N ALA A 3 -7.17 -18.20 -46.93
CA ALA A 3 -6.75 -18.26 -45.54
C ALA A 3 -6.42 -19.73 -45.18
N PRO A 4 -5.50 -19.99 -44.23
CA PRO A 4 -5.37 -21.30 -43.59
C PRO A 4 -5.96 -21.33 -42.16
N PRO A 5 -6.16 -22.52 -41.58
CA PRO A 5 -7.34 -22.83 -40.78
C PRO A 5 -7.16 -22.83 -39.26
N SER A 6 -8.30 -22.78 -38.60
CA SER A 6 -8.59 -22.97 -37.18
C SER A 6 -8.22 -24.36 -36.63
N ALA A 7 -7.57 -24.38 -35.47
CA ALA A 7 -7.49 -25.49 -34.51
C ALA A 7 -7.33 -24.85 -33.11
N GLY A 8 -7.88 -25.34 -32.00
CA GLY A 8 -8.61 -26.57 -31.72
C GLY A 8 -9.17 -26.47 -30.29
N GLN A 9 -10.22 -27.26 -30.04
CA GLN A 9 -11.04 -27.29 -28.82
C GLN A 9 -10.24 -27.71 -27.58
N ARG A 10 -10.51 -27.03 -26.45
CA ARG A 10 -10.14 -27.47 -25.09
C ARG A 10 -10.99 -28.67 -24.66
N PRO A 11 -10.43 -29.71 -24.02
CA PRO A 11 -11.23 -30.73 -23.35
C PRO A 11 -11.55 -30.35 -21.91
N SER A 12 -12.81 -30.57 -21.51
CA SER A 12 -13.33 -30.48 -20.14
C SER A 12 -12.87 -31.66 -19.27
N PRO A 13 -12.70 -31.51 -17.95
CA PRO A 13 -12.35 -32.62 -17.07
C PRO A 13 -13.61 -33.39 -16.64
N THR A 14 -13.62 -34.70 -16.93
CA THR A 14 -14.62 -35.65 -16.41
C THR A 14 -14.18 -36.24 -15.08
N SER A 15 -15.15 -36.33 -14.17
CA SER A 15 -15.07 -36.92 -12.83
C SER A 15 -15.06 -38.45 -12.80
N SER A 16 -14.63 -38.96 -11.64
CA SER A 16 -14.97 -40.24 -10.97
C SER A 16 -14.03 -41.43 -11.15
N GLY A 17 -13.67 -42.04 -10.01
CA GLY A 17 -12.88 -43.27 -9.94
C GLY A 17 -12.37 -43.61 -8.55
N THR A 18 -13.26 -43.97 -7.63
CA THR A 18 -12.97 -44.69 -6.38
C THR A 18 -12.24 -46.01 -6.64
N ALA A 19 -11.17 -46.30 -5.91
CA ALA A 19 -10.68 -47.67 -5.76
C ALA A 19 -10.00 -47.86 -4.39
N SER A 20 -10.32 -49.00 -3.79
CA SER A 20 -10.09 -49.38 -2.41
C SER A 20 -8.92 -50.38 -2.29
N SER A 21 -8.45 -50.53 -1.04
CA SER A 21 -7.77 -51.71 -0.44
C SER A 21 -6.24 -51.83 -0.61
N PRO A 22 -5.52 -52.63 0.23
CA PRO A 22 -5.91 -53.39 1.44
C PRO A 22 -4.99 -53.22 2.66
N HIS A 23 -5.45 -53.82 3.77
CA HIS A 23 -4.70 -54.22 4.97
C HIS A 23 -3.33 -54.86 4.72
N HIS A 24 -2.35 -54.49 5.56
CA HIS A 24 -1.46 -55.47 6.19
C HIS A 24 -1.05 -54.99 7.59
N GLN A 25 -1.26 -55.89 8.55
CA GLN A 25 -0.75 -55.85 9.91
C GLN A 25 0.76 -56.10 9.89
N ASP A 26 1.51 -55.43 10.77
CA ASP A 26 2.53 -56.12 11.56
C ASP A 26 2.81 -55.38 12.88
N ASP A 27 2.90 -56.19 13.93
CA ASP A 27 3.03 -55.84 15.34
C ASP A 27 4.48 -55.46 15.71
N GLY A 28 4.64 -54.61 16.73
CA GLY A 28 5.95 -54.19 17.23
C GLY A 28 5.89 -53.41 18.53
N ASP A 29 5.58 -54.12 19.61
CA ASP A 29 5.65 -53.74 21.03
C ASP A 29 6.76 -52.74 21.40
N THR A 30 6.41 -51.67 22.14
CA THR A 30 7.21 -51.20 23.29
C THR A 30 6.36 -50.37 24.25
N GLN A 31 6.42 -50.74 25.53
CA GLN A 31 5.54 -50.35 26.63
C GLN A 31 5.70 -48.91 27.15
N PRO A 32 4.69 -48.39 27.90
CA PRO A 32 4.66 -47.02 28.40
C PRO A 32 5.35 -46.89 29.77
N ILE A 33 6.19 -45.86 29.94
CA ILE A 33 6.75 -45.51 31.25
C ILE A 33 5.78 -44.58 32.00
N ARG A 34 5.38 -45.05 33.19
CA ARG A 34 4.57 -44.34 34.18
C ARG A 34 5.33 -43.23 34.89
N ARG A 35 4.57 -42.15 35.12
CA ARG A 35 4.71 -41.00 36.03
C ARG A 35 5.54 -41.23 37.29
N THR A 36 6.31 -40.20 37.66
CA THR A 36 6.52 -39.78 39.04
C THR A 36 6.12 -38.31 39.21
N HIS A 37 5.32 -38.07 40.24
CA HIS A 37 4.88 -36.76 40.71
C HIS A 37 6.05 -36.00 41.36
N THR A 38 6.20 -34.71 41.03
CA THR A 38 6.74 -33.71 41.97
C THR A 38 5.96 -32.41 41.83
N SER A 39 5.33 -32.06 42.95
CA SER A 39 4.68 -30.82 43.38
C SER A 39 4.91 -29.51 42.60
N ASP A 40 3.79 -28.80 42.39
CA ASP A 40 3.65 -27.38 42.03
C ASP A 40 4.58 -26.43 42.81
N PRO A 41 4.87 -25.26 42.20
CA PRO A 41 4.28 -24.04 42.76
C PRO A 41 3.51 -23.22 41.70
N HIS A 42 2.32 -22.82 42.12
CA HIS A 42 1.36 -21.84 41.58
C HIS A 42 1.76 -20.98 40.36
N PRO A 43 0.89 -20.87 39.34
CA PRO A 43 0.99 -19.79 38.36
C PRO A 43 0.62 -18.46 39.01
N ILE A 44 1.56 -17.52 39.00
CA ILE A 44 1.31 -16.11 39.31
C ILE A 44 0.35 -15.58 38.24
N ALA A 45 -0.86 -15.20 38.66
CA ALA A 45 -1.82 -14.53 37.80
C ALA A 45 -1.20 -13.25 37.20
N PRO A 46 -1.41 -12.94 35.91
CA PRO A 46 -1.02 -11.66 35.36
C PRO A 46 -1.83 -10.57 36.10
N GLY A 47 -1.12 -9.72 36.84
CA GLY A 47 -1.73 -8.59 37.53
C GLY A 47 -2.45 -7.70 36.53
N SER A 48 -3.73 -7.47 36.78
CA SER A 48 -4.52 -6.48 36.05
C SER A 48 -3.80 -5.12 36.13
N PRO A 49 -3.52 -4.44 35.01
CA PRO A 49 -3.04 -3.07 35.08
C PRO A 49 -4.11 -2.23 35.77
N SER A 50 -3.74 -1.62 36.90
CA SER A 50 -4.59 -0.70 37.64
C SER A 50 -4.99 0.46 36.74
N ARG A 51 -6.25 0.48 36.29
CA ARG A 51 -6.83 1.61 35.56
C ARG A 51 -6.77 2.88 36.44
N PRO A 52 -6.37 4.04 35.90
CA PRO A 52 -6.51 5.31 36.62
C PRO A 52 -8.00 5.66 36.83
N PRO A 53 -8.36 6.31 37.95
CA PRO A 53 -9.74 6.55 38.32
C PRO A 53 -10.28 7.82 37.63
N TRP A 54 -10.70 7.71 36.37
CA TRP A 54 -11.40 8.81 35.70
C TRP A 54 -12.91 8.68 35.90
N ARG A 55 -13.48 9.51 36.78
CA ARG A 55 -14.94 9.67 36.95
C ARG A 55 -15.49 10.49 35.78
N TYR A 56 -16.45 9.93 35.05
CA TYR A 56 -17.23 10.62 34.02
C TYR A 56 -18.25 11.57 34.64
N GLY A 57 -18.19 12.86 34.29
CA GLY A 57 -19.28 13.83 34.48
C GLY A 57 -19.97 14.10 33.13
N PRO A 58 -21.25 14.52 33.12
CA PRO A 58 -22.00 14.69 31.88
C PRO A 58 -21.79 16.08 31.23
N SER A 59 -21.59 16.07 29.92
CA SER A 59 -21.73 17.11 28.87
C SER A 59 -20.50 17.20 27.95
N ARG A 60 -20.34 16.24 27.04
CA ARG A 60 -19.25 16.30 26.04
C ARG A 60 -19.77 16.77 24.70
N ARG A 61 -19.35 17.97 24.29
CA ARG A 61 -19.24 18.35 22.88
C ARG A 61 -17.93 17.70 22.42
N CYS A 62 -18.01 16.46 21.96
CA CYS A 62 -16.86 15.67 21.53
C CYS A 62 -16.85 15.68 19.99
N ILE A 63 -15.80 16.25 19.41
CA ILE A 63 -15.69 16.47 17.97
C ILE A 63 -14.31 16.00 17.52
N VAL A 64 -14.23 14.78 16.99
CA VAL A 64 -13.11 14.40 16.13
C VAL A 64 -13.25 15.18 14.84
N GLN A 65 -12.16 15.77 14.35
CA GLN A 65 -12.13 16.30 12.99
C GLN A 65 -11.15 15.52 12.14
N VAL A 66 -11.62 15.09 10.97
CA VAL A 66 -10.79 14.46 9.93
C VAL A 66 -10.79 15.39 8.73
N THR A 67 -9.61 15.88 8.35
CA THR A 67 -9.45 16.69 7.14
C THR A 67 -8.75 15.88 6.08
N ALA A 68 -9.40 15.75 4.92
CA ALA A 68 -8.85 15.03 3.78
C ALA A 68 -7.99 15.96 2.93
N LEU A 69 -6.75 15.57 2.64
CA LEU A 69 -5.88 16.33 1.75
C LEU A 69 -5.68 15.62 0.40
N GLY A 70 -6.21 14.41 0.22
CA GLY A 70 -6.10 13.56 -0.97
C GLY A 70 -5.04 12.46 -0.83
N HIS A 71 -5.26 11.28 -1.43
CA HIS A 71 -4.51 10.04 -1.12
C HIS A 71 -4.63 9.71 0.39
N SER A 72 -3.76 8.90 0.98
CA SER A 72 -3.67 8.62 2.43
C SER A 72 -3.38 9.84 3.33
N CYS A 73 -3.18 11.04 2.75
CA CYS A 73 -2.83 12.26 3.46
C CYS A 73 -4.04 12.85 4.20
N VAL A 74 -4.10 12.63 5.52
CA VAL A 74 -5.19 13.08 6.38
C VAL A 74 -4.68 13.81 7.61
N LEU A 75 -5.37 14.89 7.99
CA LEU A 75 -5.11 15.62 9.23
C LEU A 75 -6.18 15.29 10.26
N LEU A 76 -5.77 14.54 11.28
CA LEU A 76 -6.59 14.24 12.44
C LEU A 76 -6.48 15.39 13.45
N SER A 77 -7.59 15.81 14.01
CA SER A 77 -7.64 16.79 15.09
C SER A 77 -8.56 16.30 16.19
N PHE A 78 -8.00 16.10 17.38
CA PHE A 78 -8.73 15.72 18.58
C PHE A 78 -8.80 16.90 19.53
N GLU A 79 -10.00 17.23 19.99
CA GLU A 79 -10.16 18.11 21.15
C GLU A 79 -9.72 17.40 22.41
N SER A 80 -8.95 18.09 23.27
CA SER A 80 -8.57 17.48 24.53
C SER A 80 -9.76 17.44 25.50
N MET A 81 -9.79 16.41 26.33
CA MET A 81 -10.85 16.22 27.33
C MET A 81 -10.71 17.12 28.56
N HIS A 82 -9.55 17.76 28.75
CA HIS A 82 -9.19 18.48 29.97
C HIS A 82 -8.89 19.96 29.73
N THR A 83 -8.59 20.31 28.49
CA THR A 83 -8.22 21.65 28.04
C THR A 83 -8.98 22.00 26.77
N SER A 84 -9.16 23.28 26.47
CA SER A 84 -9.70 23.74 25.18
C SER A 84 -8.69 23.68 24.03
N THR A 85 -7.61 22.90 24.18
CA THR A 85 -6.59 22.74 23.13
C THR A 85 -6.90 21.53 22.27
N ARG A 86 -6.28 21.49 21.08
CA ARG A 86 -6.40 20.39 20.12
C ARG A 86 -5.04 19.79 19.89
N THR A 87 -5.00 18.46 19.75
CA THR A 87 -3.82 17.75 19.26
C THR A 87 -4.06 17.34 17.82
N ARG A 88 -3.14 17.69 16.93
CA ARG A 88 -3.25 17.49 15.48
C ARG A 88 -2.14 16.59 14.93
N ILE A 89 -2.52 15.51 14.25
CA ILE A 89 -1.62 14.53 13.65
C ILE A 89 -1.87 14.51 12.14
N LEU A 90 -0.83 14.84 11.36
CA LEU A 90 -0.85 14.73 9.91
C LEU A 90 -0.28 13.36 9.52
N ILE A 91 -1.08 12.54 8.87
CA ILE A 91 -0.73 11.19 8.43
C ILE A 91 -0.31 11.25 6.96
N ASP A 92 0.78 10.57 6.61
CA ASP A 92 1.31 10.33 5.25
C ASP A 92 1.26 11.57 4.34
N PRO A 93 1.98 12.66 4.70
CA PRO A 93 1.91 13.90 3.98
C PRO A 93 2.65 13.84 2.64
N TRP A 94 1.98 13.32 1.61
CA TRP A 94 2.35 13.55 0.21
C TRP A 94 1.55 14.73 -0.34
N LEU A 95 2.19 15.90 -0.46
CA LEU A 95 1.58 17.13 -0.97
C LEU A 95 2.21 17.63 -2.28
N SER A 96 3.25 16.94 -2.77
CA SER A 96 3.77 17.13 -4.13
C SER A 96 2.77 16.70 -5.20
N ASP A 97 2.87 17.28 -6.40
CA ASP A 97 2.01 16.90 -7.54
C ASP A 97 2.39 15.54 -8.15
N HIS A 98 3.58 15.02 -7.83
CA HIS A 98 4.14 13.78 -8.35
C HIS A 98 4.74 12.94 -7.22
N ALA A 99 4.65 11.61 -7.36
CA ALA A 99 5.26 10.66 -6.41
C ALA A 99 6.78 10.62 -6.60
N THR A 100 7.53 10.52 -5.52
CA THR A 100 9.00 10.68 -5.56
C THR A 100 9.70 9.43 -6.07
N GLY A 101 9.93 9.34 -7.37
CA GLY A 101 10.61 8.18 -7.97
C GLY A 101 9.66 7.32 -8.80
N ASP A 102 8.35 7.43 -8.63
CA ASP A 102 7.38 6.56 -9.31
C ASP A 102 6.76 7.14 -10.59
N GLY A 103 7.12 8.34 -11.01
CA GLY A 103 6.61 8.92 -12.26
C GLY A 103 5.09 9.17 -12.29
N MET A 104 4.35 8.77 -11.27
CA MET A 104 2.92 8.99 -11.13
C MET A 104 2.62 10.41 -10.65
N GLY A 105 1.45 10.90 -11.04
CA GLY A 105 0.84 12.13 -10.56
C GLY A 105 -0.11 11.87 -9.39
N ARG A 106 -0.45 12.95 -8.68
CA ARG A 106 -1.37 12.93 -7.53
C ARG A 106 -2.76 13.45 -7.89
N PHE A 107 -3.80 12.85 -7.35
CA PHE A 107 -5.17 13.37 -7.37
C PHE A 107 -5.82 13.35 -5.97
N PRO A 108 -6.52 14.43 -5.55
CA PRO A 108 -6.46 15.76 -6.14
C PRO A 108 -5.11 16.44 -5.83
N ARG A 109 -4.65 17.32 -6.71
CA ARG A 109 -3.60 18.27 -6.35
C ARG A 109 -4.18 19.34 -5.44
N VAL A 110 -3.42 19.74 -4.45
CA VAL A 110 -3.82 20.77 -3.49
C VAL A 110 -2.76 21.87 -3.41
N ARG A 111 -3.22 23.08 -3.10
CA ARG A 111 -2.38 24.21 -2.68
C ARG A 111 -2.89 24.71 -1.36
N PHE A 112 -2.00 25.07 -0.46
CA PHE A 112 -2.37 25.55 0.86
C PHE A 112 -1.54 26.77 1.25
N ASP A 113 -2.20 27.69 1.95
CA ASP A 113 -1.53 28.80 2.61
C ASP A 113 -0.61 28.25 3.72
N SER A 114 0.46 28.97 4.05
CA SER A 114 1.48 28.52 5.03
C SER A 114 0.90 28.12 6.39
N ASN A 115 -0.26 28.67 6.75
CA ASN A 115 -0.92 28.46 8.03
C ASN A 115 -2.18 27.58 7.95
N ALA A 116 -2.61 27.12 6.77
CA ALA A 116 -3.86 26.38 6.63
C ALA A 116 -3.87 25.07 7.43
N LEU A 117 -2.72 24.40 7.48
CA LEU A 117 -2.54 23.16 8.23
C LEU A 117 -2.11 23.41 9.70
N ALA A 118 -1.62 24.61 10.02
CA ALA A 118 -1.05 24.92 11.33
C ALA A 118 -2.13 25.07 12.43
N PRO A 119 -1.85 24.69 13.69
CA PRO A 119 -0.69 23.91 14.12
C PRO A 119 -0.78 22.44 13.66
N VAL A 120 0.36 21.79 13.47
CA VAL A 120 0.49 20.34 13.36
C VAL A 120 1.45 19.90 14.46
N ASP A 121 1.00 19.01 15.33
CA ASP A 121 1.79 18.59 16.50
C ASP A 121 2.66 17.37 16.21
N ALA A 122 2.18 16.52 15.30
CA ALA A 122 2.93 15.38 14.82
C ALA A 122 2.69 15.10 13.33
N VAL A 123 3.70 14.54 12.68
CA VAL A 123 3.62 13.89 11.38
C VAL A 123 3.83 12.39 11.58
N PHE A 124 2.91 11.56 11.10
CA PHE A 124 3.03 10.11 11.09
C PHE A 124 3.30 9.63 9.66
N LEU A 125 4.27 8.72 9.51
CA LEU A 125 4.58 8.05 8.25
C LEU A 125 4.30 6.56 8.42
N SER A 126 3.38 5.99 7.66
CA SER A 126 2.96 4.59 7.79
C SER A 126 4.00 3.59 7.29
N HIS A 127 4.69 3.92 6.19
CA HIS A 127 5.74 3.13 5.55
C HIS A 127 6.56 3.98 4.57
N ALA A 128 7.42 3.35 3.76
CA ALA A 128 8.43 4.04 2.97
C ALA A 128 8.07 4.31 1.50
N HIS A 129 6.92 3.86 0.98
CA HIS A 129 6.57 4.11 -0.43
C HIS A 129 6.46 5.61 -0.72
N SER A 130 6.72 5.95 -1.98
CA SER A 130 7.01 7.32 -2.43
C SER A 130 5.80 8.27 -2.45
N ASP A 131 4.61 7.72 -2.28
CA ASP A 131 3.32 8.39 -2.12
C ASP A 131 2.87 8.50 -0.65
N HIS A 132 3.61 7.90 0.29
CA HIS A 132 3.39 8.02 1.73
C HIS A 132 4.55 8.74 2.47
N LEU A 133 5.75 8.65 1.90
CA LEU A 133 6.97 9.33 2.36
C LEU A 133 7.43 10.30 1.28
N ASP A 134 7.04 11.57 1.41
CA ASP A 134 7.43 12.63 0.49
C ASP A 134 8.45 13.61 1.13
N PRO A 135 9.76 13.49 0.84
CA PRO A 135 10.78 14.40 1.33
C PRO A 135 10.53 15.88 1.02
N TYR A 136 9.87 16.21 -0.10
CA TYR A 136 9.61 17.60 -0.50
C TYR A 136 8.59 18.25 0.42
N THR A 137 7.51 17.51 0.69
CA THR A 137 6.49 17.95 1.65
C THR A 137 7.07 18.05 3.06
N LEU A 138 7.85 17.06 3.50
CA LEU A 138 8.47 17.09 4.83
C LEU A 138 9.41 18.29 5.02
N VAL A 139 10.27 18.58 4.04
CA VAL A 139 11.15 19.78 4.08
C VAL A 139 10.31 21.06 4.13
N GLN A 140 9.27 21.17 3.31
CA GLN A 140 8.39 22.34 3.33
C GLN A 140 7.73 22.52 4.71
N LEU A 141 7.15 21.45 5.28
CA LEU A 141 6.48 21.49 6.58
C LEU A 141 7.44 21.93 7.69
N TRP A 142 8.67 21.41 7.73
CA TRP A 142 9.68 21.80 8.74
C TRP A 142 10.20 23.23 8.58
N GLN A 143 10.11 23.80 7.38
CA GLN A 143 10.46 25.20 7.14
C GLN A 143 9.32 26.16 7.50
N THR A 144 8.06 25.74 7.36
CA THR A 144 6.90 26.63 7.53
C THR A 144 6.21 26.53 8.87
N LEU A 145 6.23 25.36 9.52
CA LEU A 145 5.54 25.15 10.79
C LEU A 145 6.42 25.55 11.99
N SER A 146 5.82 26.29 12.91
CA SER A 146 6.47 26.69 14.17
C SER A 146 5.52 26.49 15.35
N PRO A 147 5.86 25.64 16.33
CA PRO A 147 7.06 24.78 16.38
C PRO A 147 7.03 23.69 15.30
N ALA A 148 8.20 23.10 15.02
CA ALA A 148 8.28 21.92 14.16
C ALA A 148 7.56 20.72 14.81
N PRO A 149 6.85 19.87 14.04
CA PRO A 149 6.12 18.74 14.58
C PRO A 149 7.05 17.61 15.06
N THR A 150 6.52 16.72 15.91
CA THR A 150 7.17 15.44 16.21
C THR A 150 6.98 14.47 15.04
N LEU A 151 8.04 13.82 14.58
CA LEU A 151 7.96 12.76 13.59
C LEU A 151 7.69 11.41 14.28
N LEU A 152 6.51 10.85 14.04
CA LEU A 152 6.09 9.53 14.51
C LEU A 152 6.43 8.51 13.44
N LEU A 153 7.31 7.56 13.77
CA LEU A 153 7.76 6.54 12.82
C LEU A 153 7.46 5.13 13.35
N PRO A 154 6.98 4.22 12.52
CA PRO A 154 7.05 2.79 12.74
C PRO A 154 8.49 2.35 13.03
N VAL A 155 8.65 1.33 13.86
CA VAL A 155 9.97 0.72 14.10
C VAL A 155 10.60 0.19 12.80
N THR A 156 9.80 -0.17 11.80
CA THR A 156 10.24 -0.60 10.46
C THR A 156 10.98 0.50 9.71
N LEU A 157 10.70 1.78 9.99
CA LEU A 157 11.40 2.94 9.40
C LEU A 157 12.56 3.47 10.25
N ALA A 158 12.93 2.79 11.34
CA ALA A 158 13.95 3.29 12.27
C ALA A 158 15.33 3.51 11.62
N TYR A 159 15.65 2.77 10.55
CA TYR A 159 16.89 2.92 9.80
C TYR A 159 16.98 4.26 9.04
N LEU A 160 15.85 4.92 8.75
CA LEU A 160 15.79 6.24 8.12
C LEU A 160 15.99 7.40 9.11
N ALA A 161 15.98 7.13 10.42
CA ALA A 161 16.13 8.18 11.44
C ALA A 161 17.40 9.06 11.27
N PRO A 162 18.57 8.54 10.87
CA PRO A 162 19.73 9.38 10.54
C PRO A 162 19.46 10.35 9.38
N VAL A 163 18.80 9.90 8.30
CA VAL A 163 18.42 10.75 7.15
C VAL A 163 17.48 11.86 7.61
N PHE A 164 16.43 11.52 8.38
CA PHE A 164 15.50 12.54 8.86
C PHE A 164 16.18 13.59 9.74
N ARG A 165 17.08 13.20 10.65
CA ARG A 165 17.81 14.18 11.49
C ARG A 165 18.73 15.09 10.68
N GLU A 166 19.27 14.60 9.57
CA GLU A 166 20.14 15.37 8.68
C GLU A 166 19.36 16.46 7.94
N TYR A 167 18.18 16.14 7.41
CA TYR A 167 17.41 17.04 6.53
C TYR A 167 16.25 17.78 7.20
N LEU A 168 15.81 17.32 8.38
CA LEU A 168 14.74 17.94 9.18
C LEU A 168 15.33 18.42 10.53
N PRO A 169 16.12 19.51 10.55
CA PRO A 169 16.83 19.94 11.73
C PRO A 169 15.87 20.25 12.88
N GLY A 170 16.18 19.76 14.08
CA GLY A 170 15.33 19.90 15.26
C GLY A 170 14.14 18.93 15.32
N SER A 171 14.03 17.97 14.38
CA SER A 171 13.01 16.92 14.43
C SER A 171 13.12 16.11 15.73
N THR A 172 12.05 16.06 16.51
CA THR A 172 11.89 15.04 17.54
C THR A 172 11.32 13.80 16.87
N ILE A 173 12.00 12.66 16.99
CA ILE A 173 11.55 11.39 16.40
C ILE A 173 11.08 10.47 17.53
N GLN A 174 9.85 9.97 17.41
CA GLN A 174 9.27 8.99 18.32
C GLN A 174 8.95 7.71 17.55
N LEU A 175 9.58 6.61 17.96
CA LEU A 175 9.35 5.30 17.35
C LEU A 175 8.12 4.64 17.97
N LEU A 176 7.23 4.14 17.11
CA LEU A 176 6.07 3.35 17.46
C LEU A 176 6.40 1.87 17.25
N HIS A 177 6.15 1.06 18.28
CA HIS A 177 6.32 -0.38 18.23
C HIS A 177 4.94 -1.04 18.15
N ALA A 178 4.83 -2.13 17.39
CA ALA A 178 3.60 -2.87 17.23
C ALA A 178 2.99 -3.26 18.59
N HIS A 179 1.69 -3.02 18.74
CA HIS A 179 0.88 -3.32 19.92
C HIS A 179 1.38 -2.70 21.23
N ARG A 180 2.19 -1.64 21.17
CA ARG A 180 2.64 -0.89 22.36
C ARG A 180 2.03 0.50 22.35
N PRO A 181 1.01 0.75 23.18
CA PRO A 181 0.45 2.08 23.34
C PRO A 181 1.51 3.08 23.82
N VAL A 182 1.51 4.28 23.23
CA VAL A 182 2.38 5.38 23.61
C VAL A 182 1.54 6.62 23.86
N ALA A 183 1.73 7.24 25.02
CA ALA A 183 1.12 8.52 25.31
C ALA A 183 1.76 9.62 24.45
N PHE A 184 0.94 10.42 23.79
CA PHE A 184 1.36 11.60 23.03
C PHE A 184 0.43 12.76 23.35
N ARG A 185 0.90 13.68 24.18
CA ARG A 185 0.06 14.75 24.76
C ARG A 185 -1.16 14.15 25.46
N ASP A 186 -2.37 14.55 25.08
CA ASP A 186 -3.64 14.06 25.62
C ASP A 186 -4.18 12.83 24.85
N LEU A 187 -3.38 12.26 23.95
CA LEU A 187 -3.75 11.10 23.13
C LEU A 187 -2.97 9.85 23.53
N GLU A 188 -3.56 8.70 23.24
CA GLU A 188 -2.89 7.40 23.20
C GLU A 188 -2.76 6.97 21.73
N LEU A 189 -1.53 6.64 21.32
CA LEU A 189 -1.21 6.14 19.98
C LEU A 189 -0.84 4.67 20.08
N MET A 190 -1.39 3.83 19.19
CA MET A 190 -1.00 2.43 19.09
C MET A 190 -0.85 2.06 17.62
N GLY A 191 0.32 1.56 17.25
CA GLY A 191 0.55 1.01 15.91
C GLY A 191 0.46 -0.51 15.91
N PHE A 192 0.08 -1.12 14.79
CA PHE A 192 0.22 -2.54 14.54
C PHE A 192 0.36 -2.82 13.03
N PHE A 193 0.66 -4.06 12.66
CA PHE A 193 0.77 -4.51 11.28
C PHE A 193 -0.26 -5.61 11.04
N ASP A 194 -0.74 -5.72 9.80
CA ASP A 194 -1.50 -6.87 9.34
C ASP A 194 -0.60 -7.68 8.40
N ILE A 195 -0.04 -8.77 8.89
CA ILE A 195 0.97 -9.54 8.15
C ILE A 195 0.34 -10.85 7.69
N ASN A 196 0.12 -10.93 6.37
CA ASN A 196 -0.50 -12.07 5.73
C ASN A 196 0.48 -13.25 5.52
N LEU A 197 -0.08 -14.44 5.23
CA LEU A 197 0.74 -15.63 4.92
C LEU A 197 1.50 -15.50 3.60
N ALA A 198 0.92 -14.78 2.63
CA ALA A 198 1.55 -14.42 1.38
C ALA A 198 2.21 -13.05 1.53
N PRO A 199 3.52 -12.92 1.30
CA PRO A 199 4.21 -11.66 1.51
C PRO A 199 3.80 -10.63 0.47
N THR A 200 3.58 -9.40 0.91
CA THR A 200 3.27 -8.24 0.06
C THR A 200 4.30 -7.12 0.24
N ASN A 201 4.33 -6.19 -0.70
CA ASN A 201 5.07 -4.92 -0.56
C ASN A 201 4.47 -4.00 0.53
N GLU A 202 3.24 -4.29 1.00
CA GLU A 202 2.50 -3.53 2.01
C GLU A 202 2.62 -4.14 3.42
N ASP A 203 3.34 -5.26 3.62
CA ASP A 203 3.48 -5.94 4.92
C ASP A 203 4.15 -5.07 6.01
N ASP A 204 4.84 -3.99 5.62
CA ASP A 204 5.48 -3.03 6.54
C ASP A 204 4.67 -1.76 6.79
N VAL A 205 3.43 -1.69 6.28
CA VAL A 205 2.49 -0.60 6.52
C VAL A 205 1.98 -0.68 7.96
N MET A 206 2.35 0.30 8.77
CA MET A 206 1.83 0.40 10.13
C MET A 206 0.44 1.06 10.13
N ILE A 207 -0.56 0.30 10.54
CA ILE A 207 -1.88 0.82 10.88
C ILE A 207 -1.78 1.61 12.19
N LEU A 208 -2.40 2.80 12.22
CA LEU A 208 -2.37 3.70 13.39
C LEU A 208 -3.74 3.79 14.05
N VAL A 209 -3.76 3.57 15.36
CA VAL A 209 -4.92 3.83 16.23
C VAL A 209 -4.62 5.02 17.12
N VAL A 210 -5.49 6.02 17.09
CA VAL A 210 -5.40 7.24 17.90
C VAL A 210 -6.62 7.34 18.79
N ARG A 211 -6.41 7.55 20.10
CA ARG A 211 -7.49 7.59 21.10
C ARG A 211 -7.37 8.79 22.02
N ASN A 212 -8.50 9.37 22.44
CA ASN A 212 -8.57 10.38 23.52
C ASN A 212 -9.46 9.95 24.70
N GLY A 213 -9.47 8.65 25.00
CA GLY A 213 -10.34 8.04 26.00
C GLY A 213 -11.62 7.49 25.37
N SER A 214 -12.57 8.36 25.02
CA SER A 214 -13.88 7.93 24.46
C SER A 214 -14.00 8.02 22.95
N GLU A 215 -13.05 8.66 22.26
CA GLU A 215 -13.02 8.67 20.80
C GLU A 215 -11.83 7.84 20.31
N VAL A 216 -12.03 7.15 19.18
CA VAL A 216 -11.00 6.38 18.50
C VAL A 216 -11.03 6.65 17.00
N VAL A 217 -9.87 6.81 16.40
CA VAL A 217 -9.68 6.79 14.96
C VAL A 217 -8.67 5.69 14.65
N LEU A 218 -9.05 4.75 13.79
CA LEU A 218 -8.14 3.81 13.16
C LEU A 218 -7.91 4.27 11.73
N SER A 219 -6.64 4.43 11.36
CA SER A 219 -6.20 4.74 10.01
C SER A 219 -5.44 3.56 9.43
N GLU A 220 -6.02 2.94 8.40
CA GLU A 220 -5.38 1.84 7.66
C GLU A 220 -4.13 2.30 6.91
N ALA A 221 -4.05 3.60 6.60
CA ALA A 221 -3.07 4.12 5.64
C ALA A 221 -3.21 3.37 4.31
N ASP A 222 -2.23 2.58 3.91
CA ASP A 222 -2.29 1.75 2.70
C ASP A 222 -2.52 0.26 2.99
N ALA A 223 -2.78 -0.12 4.25
CA ALA A 223 -2.96 -1.51 4.60
C ALA A 223 -4.34 -2.02 4.16
N ASN A 224 -4.38 -3.08 3.36
CA ASN A 224 -5.62 -3.82 3.13
C ASN A 224 -5.89 -4.78 4.30
N LEU A 225 -6.75 -4.38 5.24
CA LEU A 225 -7.02 -5.15 6.45
C LEU A 225 -7.78 -6.46 6.16
N SER A 226 -7.24 -7.56 6.68
CA SER A 226 -7.70 -8.95 6.49
C SER A 226 -8.92 -9.26 7.36
N LEU A 227 -10.01 -8.52 7.17
CA LEU A 227 -11.25 -8.63 7.96
C LEU A 227 -12.03 -9.92 7.69
N GLU A 228 -11.64 -10.71 6.69
CA GLU A 228 -12.09 -12.08 6.48
C GLU A 228 -11.54 -13.05 7.52
N ASP A 229 -10.41 -12.75 8.17
CA ASP A 229 -9.90 -13.51 9.31
C ASP A 229 -10.75 -13.17 10.56
N PRO A 230 -11.50 -14.14 11.14
CA PRO A 230 -12.34 -13.89 12.30
C PRO A 230 -11.55 -13.41 13.53
N GLU A 231 -10.32 -13.87 13.75
CA GLU A 231 -9.52 -13.46 14.90
C GLU A 231 -9.06 -12.00 14.75
N PHE A 232 -8.63 -11.63 13.54
CA PHE A 232 -8.24 -10.26 13.23
C PHE A 232 -9.44 -9.30 13.26
N ARG A 233 -10.58 -9.69 12.68
CA ARG A 233 -11.84 -8.92 12.75
C ARG A 233 -12.32 -8.72 14.19
N ALA A 234 -12.20 -9.72 15.05
CA ALA A 234 -12.50 -9.58 16.48
C ALA A 234 -11.52 -8.61 17.19
N TYR A 235 -10.24 -8.63 16.82
CA TYR A 235 -9.24 -7.68 17.31
C TYR A 235 -9.61 -6.24 16.92
N ILE A 236 -9.90 -5.98 15.64
CA ILE A 236 -10.33 -4.66 15.15
C ILE A 236 -11.63 -4.22 15.83
N SER A 237 -12.60 -5.13 16.01
CA SER A 237 -13.84 -4.87 16.74
C SER A 237 -13.54 -4.41 18.17
N GLY A 238 -12.68 -5.12 18.91
CA GLY A 238 -12.29 -4.74 20.27
C GLY A 238 -11.62 -3.36 20.39
N LEU A 239 -10.90 -2.92 19.35
CA LEU A 239 -10.29 -1.60 19.30
C LEU A 239 -11.32 -0.48 19.08
N LEU A 240 -12.26 -0.71 18.17
CA LEU A 240 -13.21 0.31 17.71
C LEU A 240 -14.50 0.35 18.54
N THR A 241 -14.92 -0.77 19.12
CA THR A 241 -16.21 -0.90 19.82
C THR A 241 -16.06 -1.24 21.31
N GLY A 242 -14.82 -1.25 21.80
CA GLY A 242 -14.50 -1.62 23.17
C GLY A 242 -15.16 -0.72 24.23
N PRO A 243 -15.25 -1.18 25.50
CA PRO A 243 -15.91 -0.43 26.56
C PRO A 243 -15.35 0.98 26.77
N GLY A 244 -16.23 1.97 26.77
CA GLY A 244 -15.89 3.39 26.99
C GLY A 244 -15.62 4.18 25.71
N VAL A 245 -15.74 3.56 24.52
CA VAL A 245 -15.77 4.26 23.25
C VAL A 245 -17.19 4.77 22.97
N ASP A 246 -17.31 6.08 22.78
CA ASP A 246 -18.56 6.78 22.45
C ASP A 246 -18.63 7.16 20.97
N SER A 247 -17.48 7.22 20.28
CA SER A 247 -17.37 7.55 18.85
C SER A 247 -16.13 6.89 18.24
N ALA A 248 -16.30 6.17 17.14
CA ALA A 248 -15.22 5.50 16.43
C ALA A 248 -15.22 5.89 14.95
N VAL A 249 -14.03 6.10 14.40
CA VAL A 249 -13.83 6.30 12.96
C VAL A 249 -12.87 5.24 12.46
N PHE A 250 -13.28 4.56 11.41
CA PHE A 250 -12.47 3.62 10.66
C PHE A 250 -12.18 4.24 9.29
N LEU A 251 -10.97 4.79 9.13
CA LEU A 251 -10.51 5.43 7.92
C LEU A 251 -9.89 4.39 6.99
N THR A 252 -10.49 4.24 5.81
CA THR A 252 -10.05 3.28 4.79
C THR A 252 -9.63 3.97 3.51
N THR A 253 -8.42 3.64 3.05
CA THR A 253 -7.90 3.97 1.72
C THR A 253 -8.16 2.81 0.79
N GLU A 254 -9.06 3.02 -0.17
CA GLU A 254 -9.32 2.01 -1.20
C GLU A 254 -8.24 2.06 -2.26
N ASN A 255 -7.71 0.88 -2.58
CA ASN A 255 -6.76 0.69 -3.66
C ASN A 255 -7.48 0.81 -5.00
N GLU A 256 -7.23 1.92 -5.70
CA GLU A 256 -7.77 2.18 -7.05
C GLU A 256 -6.74 1.83 -8.15
N LEU A 257 -5.54 1.40 -7.76
CA LEU A 257 -4.38 1.31 -8.64
C LEU A 257 -4.50 0.14 -9.62
N THR A 258 -4.99 -1.02 -9.21
CA THR A 258 -5.13 -2.19 -10.10
C THR A 258 -5.97 -1.86 -11.33
N GLY A 259 -7.18 -1.34 -11.13
CA GLY A 259 -8.05 -0.92 -12.24
C GLY A 259 -7.43 0.21 -13.08
N THR A 260 -6.70 1.13 -12.44
CA THR A 260 -5.97 2.23 -13.10
C THR A 260 -4.83 1.72 -13.98
N LEU A 261 -4.06 0.73 -13.54
CA LEU A 261 -2.98 0.11 -14.30
C LEU A 261 -3.50 -0.73 -15.47
N LEU A 262 -4.61 -1.45 -15.29
CA LEU A 262 -5.19 -2.25 -16.36
C LEU A 262 -5.83 -1.39 -17.46
N THR A 263 -6.48 -0.27 -17.08
CA THR A 263 -7.20 0.60 -18.04
C THR A 263 -6.29 1.33 -19.02
N LYS A 264 -5.07 1.70 -18.60
CA LYS A 264 -4.09 2.32 -19.52
C LYS A 264 -3.60 1.36 -20.60
N ASP A 265 -3.68 0.05 -20.36
CA ASP A 265 -3.17 -0.98 -21.28
C ASP A 265 -4.23 -1.46 -22.29
N CYS A 266 -5.52 -1.06 -22.12
CA CYS A 266 -6.58 -1.29 -23.09
C CYS A 266 -6.18 -0.74 -24.48
N ARG A 267 -6.56 -1.47 -25.55
CA ARG A 267 -6.25 -1.08 -26.94
C ARG A 267 -7.49 -0.77 -27.76
N THR A 268 -8.66 -1.18 -27.29
CA THR A 268 -9.95 -0.96 -27.94
C THR A 268 -11.01 -0.47 -26.95
N ILE A 269 -12.13 0.04 -27.46
CA ILE A 269 -13.28 0.43 -26.63
C ILE A 269 -13.87 -0.83 -25.98
N GLU A 270 -13.97 -1.93 -26.72
CA GLU A 270 -14.47 -3.20 -26.20
C GLU A 270 -13.63 -3.71 -25.02
N ASP A 271 -12.29 -3.61 -25.09
CA ASP A 271 -11.42 -3.99 -23.96
C ASP A 271 -11.72 -3.14 -22.72
N ARG A 272 -11.96 -1.84 -22.90
CA ARG A 272 -12.23 -0.93 -21.79
C ARG A 272 -13.61 -1.13 -21.19
N GLU A 273 -14.62 -1.41 -22.00
CA GLU A 273 -15.95 -1.77 -21.53
C GLU A 273 -15.91 -3.06 -20.70
N ALA A 274 -15.26 -4.11 -21.23
CA ALA A 274 -15.11 -5.38 -20.52
C ALA A 274 -14.34 -5.23 -19.20
N LEU A 275 -13.27 -4.42 -19.17
CA LEU A 275 -12.53 -4.14 -17.95
C LEU A 275 -13.35 -3.34 -16.94
N ALA A 276 -14.17 -2.40 -17.38
CA ALA A 276 -15.04 -1.62 -16.50
C ALA A 276 -16.13 -2.50 -15.86
N GLU A 277 -16.69 -3.44 -16.62
CA GLU A 277 -17.61 -4.47 -16.10
C GLU A 277 -16.90 -5.35 -15.07
N HIS A 278 -15.73 -5.89 -15.41
CA HIS A 278 -14.94 -6.72 -14.51
C HIS A 278 -14.57 -6.00 -13.21
N ALA A 279 -14.09 -4.76 -13.27
CA ALA A 279 -13.75 -3.98 -12.09
C ALA A 279 -14.98 -3.69 -11.20
N MET A 280 -16.16 -3.54 -11.79
CA MET A 280 -17.41 -3.42 -11.03
C MET A 280 -17.79 -4.74 -10.35
N ASP A 281 -17.58 -5.88 -11.01
CA ASP A 281 -17.82 -7.19 -10.40
C ASP A 281 -16.86 -7.44 -9.23
N GLU A 282 -15.57 -7.12 -9.37
CA GLU A 282 -14.58 -7.18 -8.27
C GLU A 282 -14.96 -6.28 -7.08
N LEU A 283 -15.47 -5.08 -7.37
CA LEU A 283 -16.04 -4.22 -6.32
C LEU A 283 -17.19 -4.92 -5.59
N LEU A 284 -18.12 -5.52 -6.32
CA LEU A 284 -19.29 -6.17 -5.72
C LEU A 284 -18.91 -7.40 -4.90
N GLU A 285 -17.92 -8.17 -5.35
CA GLU A 285 -17.37 -9.32 -4.63
C GLU A 285 -16.67 -8.87 -3.34
N SER A 286 -15.74 -7.91 -3.43
CA SER A 286 -15.02 -7.41 -2.24
C SER A 286 -15.95 -6.79 -1.18
N VAL A 287 -17.02 -6.09 -1.61
CA VAL A 287 -18.04 -5.57 -0.69
C VAL A 287 -18.87 -6.69 -0.07
N GLN A 288 -19.16 -7.76 -0.80
CA GLN A 288 -19.86 -8.92 -0.25
C GLN A 288 -19.01 -9.61 0.81
N ASP A 289 -17.73 -9.82 0.53
CA ASP A 289 -16.80 -10.46 1.45
C ASP A 289 -16.66 -9.67 2.75
N LEU A 290 -16.45 -8.34 2.64
CA LEU A 290 -16.34 -7.42 3.78
C LEU A 290 -17.55 -7.47 4.73
N TYR A 291 -18.75 -7.62 4.17
CA TYR A 291 -20.01 -7.68 4.89
C TYR A 291 -20.58 -9.08 5.06
N THR A 292 -19.74 -10.11 4.89
CA THR A 292 -20.10 -11.47 5.24
C THR A 292 -20.55 -11.51 6.72
N PRO A 293 -21.78 -11.99 7.01
CA PRO A 293 -22.29 -12.05 8.36
C PRO A 293 -21.37 -12.84 9.27
N ASN A 294 -21.08 -12.26 10.43
CA ASN A 294 -20.41 -12.93 11.53
C ASN A 294 -21.44 -13.09 12.66
N ASP A 295 -21.53 -14.29 13.24
CA ASP A 295 -22.48 -14.59 14.33
C ASP A 295 -22.08 -13.91 15.66
N ASP A 296 -20.93 -13.22 15.70
CA ASP A 296 -20.47 -12.46 16.86
C ASP A 296 -21.28 -11.15 17.05
N PRO A 297 -22.10 -11.02 18.11
CA PRO A 297 -22.85 -9.80 18.38
C PRO A 297 -21.96 -8.60 18.75
N SER A 298 -20.67 -8.82 19.03
CA SER A 298 -19.68 -7.77 19.28
C SER A 298 -18.94 -7.30 18.03
N ASP A 299 -19.29 -7.85 16.87
CA ASP A 299 -18.74 -7.46 15.59
C ASP A 299 -18.85 -5.95 15.32
N LEU A 300 -17.81 -5.38 14.71
CA LEU A 300 -17.73 -3.95 14.46
C LEU A 300 -18.91 -3.40 13.67
N TRP A 301 -19.52 -4.17 12.76
CA TRP A 301 -20.62 -3.69 11.93
C TRP A 301 -21.94 -3.51 12.69
N HIS A 302 -22.09 -4.15 13.86
CA HIS A 302 -23.20 -3.96 14.78
C HIS A 302 -23.04 -2.74 15.72
N CYS A 303 -22.02 -1.91 15.50
CA CYS A 303 -21.76 -0.76 16.35
C CYS A 303 -22.35 0.54 15.79
N ALA A 304 -23.34 1.13 16.47
CA ALA A 304 -24.00 2.36 16.02
C ALA A 304 -23.16 3.64 16.15
N HIS A 305 -22.07 3.61 16.94
CA HIS A 305 -21.13 4.72 17.10
C HIS A 305 -19.88 4.57 16.23
N LEU A 306 -19.86 3.59 15.32
CA LEU A 306 -18.79 3.42 14.34
C LEU A 306 -19.15 4.13 13.02
N LEU A 307 -18.21 4.92 12.51
CA LEU A 307 -18.20 5.48 11.16
C LEU A 307 -17.07 4.85 10.35
N ARG A 308 -17.41 4.11 9.29
CA ARG A 308 -16.48 3.79 8.21
C ARG A 308 -16.41 4.97 7.25
N LEU A 309 -15.23 5.52 7.03
CA LEU A 309 -15.03 6.71 6.22
C LEU A 309 -13.99 6.39 5.14
N VAL A 310 -14.44 6.46 3.88
CA VAL A 310 -13.73 5.88 2.74
C VAL A 310 -13.20 6.96 1.80
N HIS A 311 -11.94 6.88 1.41
CA HIS A 311 -11.32 7.63 0.29
C HIS A 311 -10.51 6.69 -0.62
N GLY A 312 -9.95 7.23 -1.70
CA GLY A 312 -9.13 6.47 -2.64
C GLY A 312 -7.68 6.93 -2.62
N GLN A 313 -6.79 6.05 -3.09
CA GLN A 313 -5.38 6.36 -3.26
C GLN A 313 -5.15 7.55 -4.21
N GLY A 314 -5.98 7.77 -5.24
CA GLY A 314 -5.80 8.94 -6.10
C GLY A 314 -4.44 9.02 -6.83
N LEU A 315 -3.76 7.89 -7.03
CA LEU A 315 -2.58 7.77 -7.88
C LEU A 315 -3.00 7.82 -9.35
N THR A 316 -2.45 8.76 -10.13
CA THR A 316 -2.88 9.01 -11.51
C THR A 316 -1.71 9.21 -12.45
N ALA A 317 -1.97 9.36 -13.75
CA ALA A 317 -1.00 9.90 -14.69
C ALA A 317 -0.67 11.36 -14.34
N PRO A 318 0.59 11.82 -14.54
CA PRO A 318 0.96 13.22 -14.42
C PRO A 318 0.00 14.15 -15.16
N HIS A 319 -0.43 15.22 -14.50
CA HIS A 319 -1.44 16.16 -15.01
C HIS A 319 -0.97 16.98 -16.22
N GLU A 320 0.33 17.02 -16.46
CA GLU A 320 0.98 17.66 -17.60
C GLU A 320 0.86 16.82 -18.88
N LEU A 321 0.45 15.55 -18.79
CA LEU A 321 0.12 14.72 -19.94
C LEU A 321 -1.25 15.09 -20.52
N ASP A 322 -1.66 14.38 -21.58
CA ASP A 322 -2.97 14.59 -22.22
C ASP A 322 -4.11 14.51 -21.17
N PRO A 323 -4.95 15.54 -21.02
CA PRO A 323 -6.02 15.56 -20.01
C PRO A 323 -7.01 14.39 -20.10
N ARG A 324 -7.07 13.71 -21.26
CA ARG A 324 -7.89 12.50 -21.45
C ARG A 324 -7.43 11.32 -20.60
N TRP A 325 -6.19 11.31 -20.10
CA TRP A 325 -5.73 10.33 -19.11
C TRP A 325 -6.69 10.24 -17.92
N GLN A 326 -7.12 11.38 -17.37
CA GLN A 326 -7.99 11.41 -16.19
C GLN A 326 -9.39 10.82 -16.44
N GLN A 327 -9.78 10.63 -17.71
CA GLN A 327 -11.07 10.05 -18.11
C GLN A 327 -10.97 8.56 -18.46
N ILE A 328 -9.77 7.98 -18.53
CA ILE A 328 -9.61 6.54 -18.78
C ILE A 328 -9.14 5.78 -17.54
N LEU A 329 -8.73 6.47 -16.49
CA LEU A 329 -8.33 5.87 -15.21
C LEU A 329 -9.53 5.78 -14.25
N PHE A 330 -9.39 5.00 -13.18
CA PHE A 330 -10.41 4.84 -12.13
C PHE A 330 -11.76 4.30 -12.63
N PRO A 331 -11.82 3.07 -13.19
CA PRO A 331 -13.07 2.48 -13.69
C PRO A 331 -14.14 2.36 -12.59
N VAL A 332 -13.69 2.18 -11.34
CA VAL A 332 -14.50 2.23 -10.14
C VAL A 332 -14.15 3.49 -9.35
N ARG A 333 -15.17 4.22 -8.87
CA ARG A 333 -15.01 5.41 -8.03
C ARG A 333 -15.35 5.09 -6.59
N ILE A 334 -14.79 5.85 -5.66
CA ILE A 334 -15.17 5.81 -4.23
C ILE A 334 -16.68 5.99 -4.00
N SER A 335 -17.37 6.78 -4.83
CA SER A 335 -18.83 6.90 -4.74
C SER A 335 -19.57 5.59 -5.07
N HIS A 336 -19.01 4.73 -5.91
CA HIS A 336 -19.55 3.39 -6.16
C HIS A 336 -19.35 2.52 -4.92
N ARG A 337 -18.12 2.48 -4.37
CA ARG A 337 -17.80 1.74 -3.13
C ARG A 337 -18.74 2.10 -1.99
N VAL A 338 -18.84 3.38 -1.63
CA VAL A 338 -19.70 3.86 -0.54
C VAL A 338 -21.17 3.49 -0.77
N ARG A 339 -21.65 3.53 -2.02
CA ARG A 339 -23.03 3.14 -2.33
C ARG A 339 -23.25 1.65 -2.14
N GLU A 340 -22.35 0.81 -2.65
CA GLU A 340 -22.49 -0.65 -2.55
C GLU A 340 -22.29 -1.14 -1.12
N GLU A 341 -21.34 -0.57 -0.36
CA GLU A 341 -21.16 -0.88 1.06
C GLU A 341 -22.42 -0.51 1.88
N ARG A 342 -23.00 0.67 1.65
CA ARG A 342 -24.27 1.07 2.30
C ARG A 342 -25.40 0.10 1.98
N ALA A 343 -25.49 -0.35 0.72
CA ALA A 343 -26.51 -1.30 0.30
C ALA A 343 -26.29 -2.68 0.94
N ALA A 344 -25.04 -3.15 1.03
CA ALA A 344 -24.69 -4.41 1.68
C ALA A 344 -24.97 -4.37 3.19
N ALA A 345 -24.54 -3.31 3.88
CA ALA A 345 -24.79 -3.11 5.30
C ALA A 345 -26.29 -3.06 5.62
N ALA A 346 -27.09 -2.37 4.79
CA ALA A 346 -28.54 -2.31 4.95
C ALA A 346 -29.21 -3.70 4.76
N ARG A 347 -28.75 -4.50 3.78
CA ARG A 347 -29.24 -5.87 3.57
C ARG A 347 -28.92 -6.79 4.75
N ALA A 348 -27.75 -6.64 5.34
CA ALA A 348 -27.29 -7.42 6.48
C ALA A 348 -27.84 -6.93 7.85
N GLY A 349 -28.49 -5.76 7.89
CA GLY A 349 -29.04 -5.19 9.13
C GLY A 349 -27.97 -4.59 10.06
N PHE A 350 -26.80 -4.24 9.51
CA PHE A 350 -25.74 -3.56 10.26
C PHE A 350 -26.10 -2.11 10.55
N CYS A 351 -25.58 -1.55 11.66
CA CYS A 351 -26.00 -0.23 12.15
C CYS A 351 -24.89 0.83 12.20
N HIS A 352 -23.63 0.43 11.93
CA HIS A 352 -22.55 1.40 11.69
C HIS A 352 -22.90 2.32 10.52
N GLN A 353 -22.21 3.46 10.46
CA GLN A 353 -22.36 4.43 9.40
C GLN A 353 -21.23 4.28 8.39
N ILE A 354 -21.52 4.60 7.14
CA ILE A 354 -20.55 4.58 6.04
C ILE A 354 -20.66 5.93 5.35
N ASP A 355 -19.54 6.62 5.15
CA ASP A 355 -19.52 7.86 4.38
C ASP A 355 -18.24 8.01 3.56
N ARG A 356 -18.28 8.93 2.59
CA ARG A 356 -17.11 9.31 1.81
C ARG A 356 -16.31 10.38 2.54
N LEU A 357 -15.01 10.17 2.68
CA LEU A 357 -14.10 11.25 3.01
C LEU A 357 -13.97 12.18 1.81
N THR A 358 -14.42 13.43 1.97
CA THR A 358 -14.42 14.44 0.89
C THR A 358 -13.11 15.22 0.90
N ASP A 359 -12.36 15.12 -0.19
CA ASP A 359 -11.08 15.82 -0.37
C ASP A 359 -11.21 17.33 -0.19
N GLY A 360 -10.25 17.91 0.53
CA GLY A 360 -10.19 19.33 0.84
C GLY A 360 -11.21 19.84 1.87
N ALA A 361 -11.97 18.95 2.50
CA ALA A 361 -12.96 19.29 3.51
C ALA A 361 -12.57 18.78 4.90
N VAL A 362 -13.09 19.48 5.92
CA VAL A 362 -13.04 19.13 7.33
C VAL A 362 -14.35 18.44 7.69
N HIS A 363 -14.27 17.19 8.11
CA HIS A 363 -15.38 16.39 8.62
C HIS A 363 -15.39 16.45 10.14
N CYS A 364 -16.38 17.11 10.72
CA CYS A 364 -16.64 17.07 12.16
C CYS A 364 -17.47 15.84 12.48
N ILE A 365 -16.99 14.99 13.37
CA ILE A 365 -17.58 13.69 13.67
C ILE A 365 -17.93 13.62 15.14
N THR A 366 -19.17 13.21 15.42
CA THR A 366 -19.69 12.99 16.77
C THR A 366 -20.51 11.70 16.79
N ALA A 367 -20.25 10.84 17.78
CA ALA A 367 -20.95 9.56 17.96
C ALA A 367 -21.02 8.69 16.69
N GLY A 368 -19.91 8.61 15.95
CA GLY A 368 -19.83 7.82 14.71
C GLY A 368 -20.63 8.40 13.54
N ARG A 369 -20.86 9.72 13.50
CA ARG A 369 -21.61 10.39 12.42
C ARG A 369 -20.91 11.66 12.00
N VAL A 370 -20.90 11.94 10.69
CA VAL A 370 -20.47 13.25 10.17
C VAL A 370 -21.58 14.27 10.46
N ASP A 371 -21.30 15.21 11.37
CA ASP A 371 -22.21 16.29 11.73
C ASP A 371 -22.14 17.44 10.71
N THR A 372 -20.92 17.79 10.30
CA THR A 372 -20.67 18.84 9.31
C THR A 372 -19.49 18.47 8.43
N CYS A 373 -19.59 18.78 7.15
CA CYS A 373 -18.49 18.72 6.19
C CYS A 373 -18.34 20.12 5.57
N THR A 374 -17.21 20.78 5.81
CA THR A 374 -16.95 22.15 5.32
C THR A 374 -15.58 22.25 4.65
N PRO A 375 -15.42 23.04 3.58
CA PRO A 375 -14.11 23.25 2.97
C PRO A 375 -13.07 23.77 3.99
N LEU A 376 -11.84 23.28 3.92
CA LEU A 376 -10.75 23.80 4.74
C LEU A 376 -10.35 25.21 4.26
N SER A 377 -10.46 26.20 5.16
CA SER A 377 -10.02 27.56 4.86
C SER A 377 -8.51 27.60 4.55
N GLY A 378 -8.13 28.26 3.47
CA GLY A 378 -6.74 28.38 3.02
C GLY A 378 -6.21 27.16 2.27
N LEU A 379 -7.05 26.15 1.99
CA LEU A 379 -6.74 25.05 1.09
C LEU A 379 -7.53 25.23 -0.22
N THR A 380 -6.85 25.04 -1.35
CA THR A 380 -7.44 25.02 -2.69
C THR A 380 -7.17 23.68 -3.34
N CYS A 381 -8.23 22.91 -3.62
CA CYS A 381 -8.15 21.75 -4.51
C CYS A 381 -8.09 22.25 -5.95
N LEU A 382 -7.02 21.88 -6.66
CA LEU A 382 -6.83 22.29 -8.06
C LEU A 382 -7.64 21.42 -9.03
N ASP A 383 -7.96 20.20 -8.60
CA ASP A 383 -8.68 19.21 -9.39
C ASP A 383 -10.01 18.86 -8.71
N GLN A 384 -10.97 18.42 -9.50
CA GLN A 384 -12.33 18.12 -9.04
C GLN A 384 -12.74 16.73 -9.49
N ASP A 385 -13.54 16.06 -8.67
CA ASP A 385 -13.99 14.68 -8.89
C ASP A 385 -14.68 14.48 -10.25
N ASP A 386 -15.37 15.50 -10.74
CA ASP A 386 -16.06 15.49 -12.03
C ASP A 386 -15.11 15.48 -13.24
N THR A 387 -13.88 15.97 -13.06
CA THR A 387 -12.85 15.98 -14.11
C THR A 387 -12.16 14.63 -14.29
N ARG A 388 -12.26 13.74 -13.30
CA ARG A 388 -11.75 12.36 -13.34
C ARG A 388 -12.83 11.31 -13.66
N ARG A 389 -13.93 11.72 -14.29
CA ARG A 389 -15.02 10.79 -14.59
C ARG A 389 -14.57 9.80 -15.67
N PHE A 390 -14.43 8.54 -15.29
CA PHE A 390 -14.16 7.44 -16.20
C PHE A 390 -15.18 7.39 -17.35
N ASN A 391 -14.67 7.28 -18.58
CA ASN A 391 -15.42 7.23 -19.82
C ASN A 391 -15.00 5.98 -20.62
N PRO A 392 -15.78 4.89 -20.57
CA PRO A 392 -15.44 3.65 -21.27
C PRO A 392 -15.41 3.85 -22.80
N ASN A 393 -16.16 4.82 -23.32
CA ASN A 393 -16.33 5.08 -24.75
C ASN A 393 -15.33 6.11 -25.32
N LEU A 394 -14.36 6.57 -24.53
CA LEU A 394 -13.41 7.58 -24.98
C LEU A 394 -12.42 6.98 -25.98
N ASP A 395 -12.37 7.50 -27.21
CA ASP A 395 -11.35 7.10 -28.20
C ASP A 395 -9.98 7.75 -27.87
N PHE A 396 -9.34 7.23 -26.82
CA PHE A 396 -8.02 7.63 -26.34
C PHE A 396 -7.29 6.41 -25.81
N PHE A 397 -6.20 6.03 -26.48
CA PHE A 397 -5.35 4.93 -26.09
C PHE A 397 -3.92 5.45 -26.00
N PRO A 398 -3.35 5.60 -24.80
CA PRO A 398 -2.04 6.22 -24.65
C PRO A 398 -0.96 5.38 -25.36
N ALA A 399 -0.02 6.08 -26.01
CA ALA A 399 1.17 5.44 -26.54
C ALA A 399 2.10 5.10 -25.36
N LEU A 400 2.25 3.81 -25.09
CA LEU A 400 3.08 3.28 -24.02
C LEU A 400 4.30 2.59 -24.64
N PRO A 401 5.47 3.26 -24.72
CA PRO A 401 6.65 2.65 -25.30
C PRO A 401 7.17 1.53 -24.40
N CYS A 402 7.62 0.43 -25.01
CA CYS A 402 8.44 -0.59 -24.35
C CYS A 402 9.91 -0.20 -24.55
N ALA A 403 10.43 0.63 -23.65
CA ALA A 403 11.76 1.22 -23.69
C ALA A 403 12.17 1.60 -22.26
N PRO A 404 13.48 1.69 -21.95
CA PRO A 404 13.91 2.13 -20.64
C PRO A 404 13.40 3.53 -20.34
N LEU A 405 13.24 3.85 -19.05
CA LEU A 405 12.83 5.17 -18.59
C LEU A 405 13.85 6.24 -19.00
N ARG A 406 15.14 5.87 -18.98
CA ARG A 406 16.26 6.70 -19.42
C ARG A 406 17.10 5.92 -20.39
N ALA A 407 17.23 6.44 -21.59
CA ALA A 407 17.95 5.83 -22.71
C ALA A 407 19.40 6.36 -22.80
N ASP A 408 20.04 6.71 -21.68
CA ASP A 408 21.43 7.13 -21.72
C ASP A 408 22.38 5.92 -21.92
N LEU A 409 23.49 6.15 -22.62
CA LEU A 409 24.54 5.14 -22.78
C LEU A 409 25.27 4.92 -21.45
N ARG A 410 25.30 3.68 -20.99
CA ARG A 410 25.90 3.28 -19.71
C ARG A 410 27.00 2.24 -19.86
N ASP A 411 27.83 2.11 -18.82
CA ASP A 411 28.90 1.11 -18.79
C ASP A 411 28.31 -0.28 -18.64
N ARG A 412 28.28 -1.03 -19.75
CA ARG A 412 27.73 -2.38 -19.78
C ARG A 412 28.44 -3.31 -18.80
N ALA A 413 29.76 -3.23 -18.67
CA ALA A 413 30.51 -4.12 -17.78
C ALA A 413 30.16 -3.87 -16.30
N GLU A 414 29.89 -2.62 -15.95
CA GLU A 414 29.34 -2.25 -14.64
C GLU A 414 27.93 -2.81 -14.46
N GLN A 415 27.04 -2.58 -15.42
CA GLN A 415 25.66 -3.07 -15.38
C GLN A 415 25.59 -4.59 -15.18
N HIS A 416 26.38 -5.37 -15.94
CA HIS A 416 26.43 -6.83 -15.80
C HIS A 416 26.79 -7.26 -14.37
N ARG A 417 27.82 -6.64 -13.79
CA ARG A 417 28.27 -6.97 -12.44
C ARG A 417 27.24 -6.59 -11.39
N GLN A 418 26.59 -5.43 -11.53
CA GLN A 418 25.54 -5.00 -10.60
C GLN A 418 24.31 -5.91 -10.67
N ILE A 419 23.87 -6.28 -11.88
CA ILE A 419 22.72 -7.17 -12.08
C ILE A 419 23.01 -8.56 -11.49
N LEU A 420 24.18 -9.13 -11.79
CA LEU A 420 24.54 -10.44 -11.24
C LEU A 420 24.61 -10.42 -9.70
N ALA A 421 25.10 -9.33 -9.12
CA ALA A 421 25.12 -9.13 -7.67
C ALA A 421 23.71 -8.98 -7.10
N LEU A 422 22.84 -8.18 -7.72
CA LEU A 422 21.42 -8.04 -7.38
C LEU A 422 20.73 -9.41 -7.36
N LEU A 423 20.88 -10.17 -8.44
CA LEU A 423 20.23 -11.47 -8.58
C LEU A 423 20.71 -12.48 -7.53
N ASN A 424 22.02 -12.54 -7.25
CA ASN A 424 22.57 -13.52 -6.32
C ASN A 424 22.47 -13.12 -4.84
N HIS A 425 22.52 -11.84 -4.52
CA HIS A 425 22.59 -11.37 -3.13
C HIS A 425 21.29 -10.82 -2.57
N GLN A 426 20.30 -10.51 -3.43
CA GLN A 426 18.99 -10.02 -3.00
C GLN A 426 17.87 -10.91 -3.52
N PHE A 427 17.81 -11.11 -4.85
CA PHE A 427 16.68 -11.83 -5.45
C PHE A 427 16.67 -13.32 -5.15
N LEU A 428 17.82 -14.01 -5.24
CA LEU A 428 17.91 -15.44 -4.92
C LEU A 428 17.53 -15.72 -3.44
N PRO A 429 18.06 -14.98 -2.43
CA PRO A 429 17.55 -15.06 -1.06
C PRO A 429 16.04 -14.83 -0.94
N TYR A 430 15.49 -13.85 -1.66
CA TYR A 430 14.04 -13.62 -1.71
C TYR A 430 13.28 -14.82 -2.27
N LEU A 431 13.73 -15.42 -3.39
CA LEU A 431 13.11 -16.63 -3.95
C LEU A 431 13.16 -17.82 -3.00
N HIS A 432 14.25 -17.97 -2.24
CA HIS A 432 14.36 -19.00 -1.19
C HIS A 432 13.47 -18.72 0.02
N GLY A 433 13.28 -17.43 0.35
CA GLY A 433 12.41 -16.98 1.43
C GLY A 433 10.92 -17.05 1.08
N SER A 434 10.60 -16.90 -0.21
CA SER A 434 9.23 -16.99 -0.72
C SER A 434 8.68 -18.41 -0.49
N ARG A 435 7.55 -18.49 0.23
CA ARG A 435 6.93 -19.76 0.61
C ARG A 435 6.04 -20.33 -0.49
N GLN A 436 5.66 -19.54 -1.50
CA GLN A 436 4.70 -19.94 -2.52
C GLN A 436 4.99 -19.33 -3.91
N PRO A 437 5.41 -20.15 -4.89
CA PRO A 437 5.96 -21.50 -4.73
C PRO A 437 7.39 -21.47 -4.18
N PRO A 438 7.83 -22.47 -3.41
CA PRO A 438 9.24 -22.64 -3.07
C PRO A 438 10.10 -22.73 -4.33
N VAL A 439 11.33 -22.22 -4.29
CA VAL A 439 12.22 -22.15 -5.48
C VAL A 439 12.40 -23.48 -6.22
N LEU A 440 12.40 -24.63 -5.53
CA LEU A 440 12.52 -25.94 -6.19
C LEU A 440 11.27 -26.28 -7.02
N HIS A 441 10.09 -25.88 -6.56
CA HIS A 441 8.84 -26.04 -7.30
C HIS A 441 8.79 -25.06 -8.47
N LEU A 442 9.29 -23.83 -8.27
CA LEU A 442 9.46 -22.84 -9.33
C LEU A 442 10.37 -23.39 -10.45
N LEU A 443 11.54 -23.93 -10.11
CA LEU A 443 12.42 -24.56 -11.09
C LEU A 443 11.74 -25.75 -11.78
N ALA A 444 11.06 -26.62 -11.02
CA ALA A 444 10.37 -27.78 -11.58
C ALA A 444 9.26 -27.38 -12.59
N SER A 445 8.50 -26.31 -12.32
CA SER A 445 7.45 -25.82 -13.22
C SER A 445 8.00 -25.28 -14.54
N TYR A 446 9.26 -24.83 -14.55
CA TYR A 446 9.95 -24.29 -15.73
C TYR A 446 11.04 -25.24 -16.26
N GLY A 447 10.84 -26.56 -16.15
CA GLY A 447 11.74 -27.54 -16.75
C GLY A 447 13.15 -27.60 -16.13
N GLY A 448 13.29 -27.14 -14.90
CA GLY A 448 14.54 -27.10 -14.14
C GLY A 448 15.37 -25.83 -14.36
N ARG A 449 14.80 -24.80 -15.01
CA ARG A 449 15.48 -23.56 -15.37
C ARG A 449 14.60 -22.35 -15.10
N TYR A 450 15.14 -21.33 -14.42
CA TYR A 450 14.51 -20.02 -14.27
C TYR A 450 15.40 -18.95 -14.89
N ALA A 451 14.88 -18.19 -15.86
CA ALA A 451 15.62 -17.22 -16.64
C ALA A 451 15.06 -15.80 -16.48
N VAL A 452 15.93 -14.87 -16.10
CA VAL A 452 15.69 -13.43 -16.14
C VAL A 452 16.45 -12.86 -17.34
N ARG A 453 15.73 -12.35 -18.34
CA ARG A 453 16.33 -11.71 -19.51
C ARG A 453 16.54 -10.22 -19.26
N VAL A 454 17.73 -9.72 -19.59
CA VAL A 454 18.01 -8.29 -19.49
C VAL A 454 18.43 -7.74 -20.85
N HIS A 455 17.74 -6.67 -21.28
CA HIS A 455 18.08 -5.89 -22.45
C HIS A 455 18.98 -4.71 -22.09
N PHE A 456 19.99 -4.46 -22.91
CA PHE A 456 20.97 -3.39 -22.73
C PHE A 456 20.84 -2.33 -23.82
N GLY A 457 20.89 -1.05 -23.44
CA GLY A 457 20.80 0.07 -24.37
C GLY A 457 19.39 0.65 -24.52
N GLU A 458 19.14 1.29 -25.66
CA GLU A 458 18.01 2.22 -25.86
C GLU A 458 16.87 1.62 -26.69
N VAL A 459 17.16 0.59 -27.47
CA VAL A 459 16.23 -0.09 -28.38
C VAL A 459 16.29 -1.58 -28.05
N VAL A 460 15.18 -2.28 -28.29
CA VAL A 460 15.15 -3.75 -28.26
C VAL A 460 15.98 -4.26 -29.45
N ASP A 461 17.29 -4.10 -29.37
CA ASP A 461 18.26 -4.73 -30.26
C ASP A 461 18.63 -6.10 -29.69
N ASP A 462 19.22 -6.98 -30.49
CA ASP A 462 19.58 -8.36 -30.10
C ASP A 462 20.61 -8.45 -28.96
N THR A 463 21.03 -7.33 -28.35
CA THR A 463 21.94 -7.32 -27.19
C THR A 463 21.17 -7.51 -25.89
N CYS A 464 20.77 -8.75 -25.64
CA CYS A 464 20.25 -9.21 -24.36
C CYS A 464 21.05 -10.40 -23.83
N LEU A 465 20.98 -10.62 -22.52
CA LEU A 465 21.55 -11.79 -21.85
C LEU A 465 20.50 -12.43 -20.95
N ASP A 466 20.60 -13.74 -20.80
CA ASP A 466 19.83 -14.48 -19.81
C ASP A 466 20.67 -14.65 -18.54
N TYR A 467 20.08 -14.37 -17.40
CA TYR A 467 20.59 -14.76 -16.09
C TYR A 467 19.79 -15.95 -15.60
N VAL A 468 20.47 -17.07 -15.39
CA VAL A 468 19.84 -18.38 -15.25
C VAL A 468 20.12 -18.99 -13.90
N LEU A 469 19.06 -19.41 -13.22
CA LEU A 469 19.12 -20.31 -12.08
C LEU A 469 18.65 -21.71 -12.52
N ASP A 470 19.43 -22.74 -12.21
CA ASP A 470 19.10 -24.14 -12.52
C ASP A 470 19.56 -25.07 -11.38
N TYR A 471 19.25 -26.37 -11.51
CA TYR A 471 19.67 -27.37 -10.51
C TYR A 471 21.19 -27.58 -10.42
N GLY A 472 21.96 -27.18 -11.44
CA GLY A 472 23.40 -27.36 -11.52
C GLY A 472 24.20 -26.21 -10.90
N SER A 473 23.55 -25.08 -10.64
CA SER A 473 24.18 -23.83 -10.25
C SER A 473 23.77 -23.43 -8.84
N LEU A 474 24.73 -22.98 -8.02
CA LEU A 474 24.45 -22.49 -6.65
C LEU A 474 23.86 -21.06 -6.63
N GLY A 475 23.73 -20.43 -7.79
CA GLY A 475 23.14 -19.12 -7.97
C GLY A 475 22.92 -18.80 -9.44
N PHE A 476 22.48 -17.58 -9.72
CA PHE A 476 22.30 -17.10 -11.08
C PHE A 476 23.64 -17.03 -11.80
N ILE A 477 23.70 -17.61 -13.00
CA ILE A 477 24.83 -17.54 -13.93
C ILE A 477 24.42 -16.80 -15.21
N GLU A 478 25.38 -16.12 -15.82
CA GLU A 478 25.17 -15.49 -17.11
C GLU A 478 25.18 -16.52 -18.25
N ALA A 479 24.26 -16.37 -19.20
CA ALA A 479 24.17 -17.15 -20.41
C ALA A 479 23.77 -16.28 -21.60
N PRO A 480 24.17 -16.65 -22.83
CA PRO A 480 23.59 -16.07 -24.03
C PRO A 480 22.07 -16.21 -24.03
N ALA A 481 21.37 -15.21 -24.56
CA ALA A 481 19.91 -15.23 -24.64
C ALA A 481 19.41 -16.48 -25.38
N SER A 482 18.55 -17.25 -24.73
CA SER A 482 17.94 -18.45 -25.29
C SER A 482 16.86 -18.10 -26.32
N ALA A 483 16.62 -19.01 -27.27
CA ALA A 483 15.44 -18.96 -28.13
C ALA A 483 14.14 -19.24 -27.34
N GLU A 484 14.24 -19.90 -26.18
CA GLU A 484 13.11 -20.10 -25.29
C GLU A 484 12.73 -18.78 -24.59
N PRO A 485 11.43 -18.54 -24.36
CA PRO A 485 10.98 -17.34 -23.67
C PRO A 485 11.46 -17.35 -22.21
N PRO A 486 11.98 -16.23 -21.70
CA PRO A 486 12.35 -16.11 -20.29
C PRO A 486 11.10 -16.04 -19.40
N GLN A 487 11.27 -16.26 -18.09
CA GLN A 487 10.19 -16.07 -17.13
C GLN A 487 9.94 -14.57 -16.85
N GLU A 488 11.02 -13.79 -16.79
CA GLU A 488 10.99 -12.35 -16.53
C GLU A 488 11.90 -11.60 -17.51
N THR A 489 11.56 -10.36 -17.86
CA THR A 489 12.37 -9.52 -18.77
C THR A 489 12.44 -8.07 -18.30
N TYR A 490 13.64 -7.49 -18.27
CA TYR A 490 13.89 -6.14 -17.77
C TYR A 490 14.86 -5.34 -18.63
N TRP A 491 14.82 -4.01 -18.49
CA TRP A 491 15.87 -3.13 -18.98
C TRP A 491 16.99 -2.98 -17.95
N ALA A 492 18.25 -3.10 -18.38
CA ALA A 492 19.41 -2.86 -17.52
C ALA A 492 19.41 -1.45 -16.93
N ASN A 493 19.02 -0.45 -17.73
CA ASN A 493 18.97 0.95 -17.31
C ASN A 493 17.94 1.17 -16.18
N ASP A 494 16.78 0.52 -16.25
CA ASP A 494 15.74 0.65 -15.22
C ASP A 494 16.17 -0.04 -13.91
N LEU A 495 16.81 -1.21 -13.99
CA LEU A 495 17.38 -1.90 -12.82
C LEU A 495 18.46 -1.04 -12.14
N GLU A 496 19.38 -0.47 -12.93
CA GLU A 496 20.42 0.42 -12.39
C GLU A 496 19.83 1.70 -11.80
N ASP A 497 18.79 2.28 -12.41
CA ASP A 497 18.09 3.43 -11.85
C ASP A 497 17.39 3.11 -10.53
N PHE A 498 16.82 1.91 -10.40
CA PHE A 498 16.28 1.41 -9.14
C PHE A 498 17.40 1.30 -8.08
N LEU A 499 18.52 0.68 -8.42
CA LEU A 499 19.69 0.57 -7.53
C LEU A 499 20.31 1.94 -7.20
N ALA A 500 20.10 2.95 -8.04
CA ALA A 500 20.50 4.33 -7.82
C ALA A 500 19.54 5.12 -6.92
N GLY A 501 18.33 4.60 -6.65
CA GLY A 501 17.26 5.32 -5.97
C GLY A 501 16.58 6.37 -6.85
N HIS A 502 16.69 6.25 -8.18
CA HIS A 502 16.03 7.11 -9.16
C HIS A 502 14.63 6.65 -9.56
N CYS A 503 14.34 5.38 -9.29
CA CYS A 503 13.09 4.69 -9.59
C CYS A 503 12.59 3.97 -8.34
N ASP A 504 11.32 3.58 -8.38
CA ASP A 504 10.57 2.84 -7.39
C ASP A 504 9.55 1.93 -8.14
N GLU A 505 8.70 1.20 -7.43
CA GLU A 505 7.86 0.12 -7.99
C GLU A 505 7.06 0.51 -9.25
N PHE A 506 6.50 1.72 -9.27
CA PHE A 506 5.56 2.18 -10.28
C PHE A 506 6.17 3.15 -11.28
N SER A 507 7.50 3.36 -11.28
CA SER A 507 8.18 4.26 -12.24
C SER A 507 7.84 3.98 -13.71
N THR A 508 7.45 2.74 -14.02
CA THR A 508 7.08 2.29 -15.37
C THR A 508 5.61 2.55 -15.72
N PHE A 509 4.87 3.34 -14.93
CA PHE A 509 3.44 3.61 -15.12
C PHE A 509 3.07 4.01 -16.56
N CYS A 510 3.81 4.94 -17.19
CA CYS A 510 3.58 5.34 -18.59
C CYS A 510 4.41 4.53 -19.61
N ARG A 511 4.80 3.31 -19.28
CA ARG A 511 5.54 2.38 -20.16
C ARG A 511 4.77 1.08 -20.31
N THR A 512 5.05 0.36 -21.39
CA THR A 512 4.64 -1.04 -21.52
C THR A 512 5.79 -1.91 -21.04
N GLN A 513 5.51 -2.79 -20.09
CA GLN A 513 6.48 -3.80 -19.66
C GLN A 513 6.73 -4.81 -20.79
N PHE A 514 7.88 -5.47 -20.75
CA PHE A 514 8.10 -6.59 -21.66
C PHE A 514 7.04 -7.67 -21.45
N PRO A 515 6.61 -8.38 -22.51
CA PRO A 515 5.76 -9.54 -22.35
C PRO A 515 6.52 -10.62 -21.57
N GLY A 516 6.19 -10.76 -20.28
CA GLY A 516 6.74 -11.75 -19.36
C GLY A 516 5.60 -12.50 -18.65
N GLN A 517 5.91 -13.67 -18.10
CA GLN A 517 4.93 -14.44 -17.32
C GLN A 517 4.88 -13.98 -15.86
N GLU A 518 5.97 -13.38 -15.37
CA GLU A 518 6.19 -13.07 -13.95
C GLU A 518 6.88 -11.70 -13.77
N ILE A 519 6.74 -11.09 -12.58
CA ILE A 519 7.39 -9.82 -12.17
C ILE A 519 8.06 -9.92 -10.78
N ARG A 520 8.58 -11.10 -10.45
CA ARG A 520 9.09 -11.43 -9.11
C ARG A 520 10.30 -10.59 -8.70
N LEU A 521 11.21 -10.27 -9.62
CA LEU A 521 12.34 -9.39 -9.33
C LEU A 521 11.86 -7.97 -9.01
N GLN A 522 10.87 -7.45 -9.75
CA GLN A 522 10.26 -6.15 -9.44
C GLN A 522 9.59 -6.16 -8.06
N MET A 523 8.79 -7.19 -7.73
CA MET A 523 8.20 -7.33 -6.39
C MET A 523 9.25 -7.46 -5.29
N CYS A 524 10.34 -8.19 -5.55
CA CYS A 524 11.48 -8.29 -4.63
C CYS A 524 12.10 -6.92 -4.37
N LEU A 525 12.26 -6.09 -5.40
CA LEU A 525 12.83 -4.76 -5.32
C LEU A 525 11.88 -3.77 -4.62
N ALA A 526 10.58 -3.89 -4.85
CA ALA A 526 9.54 -3.05 -4.25
C ALA A 526 9.42 -3.24 -2.73
N ALA A 527 9.75 -4.42 -2.19
CA ALA A 527 9.62 -4.70 -0.75
C ALA A 527 10.59 -3.84 0.12
N PRO A 528 10.12 -2.83 0.86
CA PRO A 528 11.01 -1.84 1.50
C PRO A 528 11.89 -2.44 2.60
N LEU A 529 11.33 -3.36 3.41
CA LEU A 529 12.07 -4.01 4.51
C LEU A 529 13.22 -4.90 4.02
N LEU A 530 13.08 -5.54 2.87
CA LEU A 530 14.16 -6.32 2.28
C LEU A 530 15.27 -5.40 1.73
N ASN A 531 14.88 -4.22 1.26
CA ASN A 531 15.74 -3.31 0.52
C ASN A 531 16.00 -1.99 1.25
N GLY A 532 16.08 -2.00 2.58
CA GLY A 532 16.24 -0.77 3.39
C GLY A 532 17.40 0.13 2.94
N ALA A 533 18.50 -0.44 2.43
CA ALA A 533 19.60 0.33 1.87
C ALA A 533 19.24 1.06 0.55
N LEU A 534 18.44 0.44 -0.32
CA LEU A 534 17.93 1.07 -1.55
C LEU A 534 16.92 2.16 -1.21
N VAL A 535 16.03 1.90 -0.25
CA VAL A 535 15.06 2.87 0.24
C VAL A 535 15.77 4.07 0.87
N GLU A 536 16.76 3.85 1.74
CA GLU A 536 17.55 4.94 2.33
C GLU A 536 18.21 5.79 1.23
N LYS A 537 18.78 5.15 0.20
CA LYS A 537 19.40 5.85 -0.92
C LYS A 537 18.40 6.72 -1.69
N ARG A 538 17.21 6.19 -2.02
CA ARG A 538 16.11 6.94 -2.66
C ARG A 538 15.68 8.12 -1.79
N VAL A 539 15.32 7.87 -0.53
CA VAL A 539 14.83 8.89 0.41
C VAL A 539 15.86 10.00 0.59
N ARG A 540 17.14 9.64 0.79
CA ARG A 540 18.24 10.61 0.91
C ARG A 540 18.41 11.46 -0.34
N LEU A 541 18.43 10.85 -1.52
CA LEU A 541 18.52 11.60 -2.79
C LEU A 541 17.40 12.64 -2.92
N HIS A 542 16.17 12.27 -2.56
CA HIS A 542 15.04 13.16 -2.66
C HIS A 542 15.06 14.27 -1.60
N PHE A 543 15.53 14.00 -0.39
CA PHE A 543 15.84 15.03 0.60
C PHE A 543 16.92 16.01 0.13
N GLU A 544 18.02 15.53 -0.46
CA GLU A 544 19.07 16.36 -1.03
C GLU A 544 18.49 17.31 -2.09
N ARG A 545 17.71 16.78 -3.03
CA ARG A 545 17.02 17.57 -4.06
C ARG A 545 16.03 18.58 -3.45
N ALA A 546 15.26 18.18 -2.46
CA ALA A 546 14.30 19.07 -1.78
C ALA A 546 15.01 20.23 -1.07
N SER A 547 16.12 19.96 -0.37
CA SER A 547 16.93 20.99 0.30
C SER A 547 17.56 22.00 -0.68
N GLN A 548 17.76 21.59 -1.93
CA GLN A 548 18.21 22.46 -3.04
C GLN A 548 17.07 23.24 -3.70
N GLY A 549 15.82 23.13 -3.20
CA GLY A 549 14.65 23.80 -3.76
C GLY A 549 14.13 23.19 -5.06
N LYS A 550 14.53 21.96 -5.40
CA LYS A 550 13.99 21.25 -6.57
C LYS A 550 12.64 20.61 -6.26
N THR A 551 11.86 20.33 -7.30
CA THR A 551 10.53 19.70 -7.19
C THR A 551 10.47 18.38 -7.98
N PRO A 552 9.62 17.41 -7.59
CA PRO A 552 9.39 16.15 -8.33
C PRO A 552 9.29 16.28 -9.84
N ALA A 553 8.58 17.29 -10.33
CA ALA A 553 8.41 17.56 -11.75
C ALA A 553 9.73 17.64 -12.55
N ALA A 554 10.83 18.10 -11.93
CA ALA A 554 12.10 18.33 -12.62
C ALA A 554 12.79 17.04 -13.12
N TRP A 555 12.43 15.87 -12.60
CA TRP A 555 12.92 14.57 -13.10
C TRP A 555 11.80 13.62 -13.49
N VAL A 556 10.57 13.83 -13.03
CA VAL A 556 9.40 13.05 -13.45
C VAL A 556 8.99 13.42 -14.88
N LEU A 557 8.81 14.71 -15.19
CA LEU A 557 8.35 15.13 -16.52
C LEU A 557 9.30 14.75 -17.67
N PRO A 558 10.63 14.82 -17.52
CA PRO A 558 11.56 14.33 -18.55
C PRO A 558 11.39 12.85 -18.92
N LEU A 559 10.77 12.02 -18.07
CA LEU A 559 10.51 10.61 -18.38
C LEU A 559 9.42 10.42 -19.45
N PHE A 560 8.59 11.44 -19.67
CA PHE A 560 7.46 11.41 -20.61
C PHE A 560 7.65 12.27 -21.85
N SER A 561 8.65 13.16 -21.86
CA SER A 561 9.06 13.82 -23.09
C SER A 561 9.68 12.78 -24.02
N THR A 562 8.89 12.28 -24.97
CA THR A 562 9.36 11.38 -26.02
C THR A 562 10.53 12.01 -26.77
N HIS A 563 11.65 11.29 -26.81
CA HIS A 563 12.63 11.40 -27.90
C HIS A 563 12.15 10.58 -29.10
#